data_AF-A0A1M5ENT9-F1
#
_entry.id   AF-A0A1M5ENT9-F1
#
_cell.length_a   1.000
_cell.length_b   1.000
_cell.length_c   1.000
_cell.angle_alpha   90.00
_cell.angle_beta   90.00
_cell.angle_gamma   90.00
#
_symmetry.space_group_name_H-M   'P 1'
#
loop_
_entity.id
_entity.type
_entity.pdbx_description
1 polymer ?
#
loop_
_entity_poly.entity_id
_entity_poly.type
_entity_poly.pdbx_seq_one_letter_code
_entity_poly.pdbx_strand_id
1 'polypeptide(L)'
;SAVEENNKRYQENPQLYRTRQEINEHIFGTITRQWGYNHTNLTGLEKVNGEHSLIMLVYNIKRAINILTVPDLIDKLKKWKSPYKTKGVIIFRRLYLSLFMDLIEMNLTIAA
;
A
#
# COMPACT_ATOMS: atom_id res chain seq x y z
N SER A 1 5.46 9.98 -26.93
CA SER A 1 5.09 8.73 -26.24
C SER A 1 5.34 8.85 -24.73
N ALA A 2 4.76 7.99 -23.88
CA ALA A 2 5.02 8.01 -22.43
C ALA A 2 6.53 7.84 -22.11
N VAL A 3 7.27 7.15 -22.99
CA VAL A 3 8.72 6.96 -22.90
C VAL A 3 9.46 8.28 -23.14
N GLU A 4 9.11 9.04 -24.18
CA GLU A 4 9.73 10.34 -24.47
C GLU A 4 9.50 11.35 -23.34
N GLU A 5 8.29 11.38 -22.77
CA GLU A 5 7.96 12.30 -21.68
C GLU A 5 8.70 11.95 -20.38
N ASN A 6 8.91 10.65 -20.10
CA ASN A 6 9.76 10.24 -19.00
C ASN A 6 11.22 10.61 -19.25
N ASN A 7 11.71 10.39 -20.48
CA ASN A 7 13.09 10.72 -20.84
C ASN A 7 13.35 12.23 -20.70
N LYS A 8 12.41 13.08 -21.16
CA LYS A 8 12.49 14.53 -20.97
C LYS A 8 12.61 14.90 -19.48
N ARG A 9 11.75 14.35 -18.62
CA ARG A 9 11.80 14.57 -17.17
C ARG A 9 13.11 14.10 -16.53
N TYR A 10 13.67 12.99 -17.02
CA TYR A 10 14.96 12.47 -16.58
C TYR A 10 16.10 13.44 -16.89
N GLN A 11 16.14 13.95 -18.12
CA GLN A 11 17.15 14.92 -18.55
C GLN A 11 17.03 16.27 -17.82
N GLU A 12 15.81 16.71 -17.54
CA GLU A 12 15.54 17.97 -16.83
C GLU A 12 15.88 17.92 -15.34
N ASN A 13 15.93 16.72 -14.72
CA ASN A 13 16.09 16.57 -13.27
C ASN A 13 17.21 15.57 -12.87
N PRO A 14 18.44 15.73 -13.38
CA PRO A 14 19.48 14.71 -13.26
C PRO A 14 19.88 14.42 -11.80
N GLN A 15 19.99 15.46 -10.96
CA GLN A 15 20.34 15.32 -9.55
C GLN A 15 19.29 14.51 -8.77
N LEU A 16 18.00 14.77 -9.03
CA LEU A 16 16.90 14.07 -8.39
C LEU A 16 16.92 12.57 -8.73
N TYR A 17 17.15 12.24 -10.01
CA TYR A 17 17.23 10.84 -10.45
C TYR A 17 18.46 10.14 -9.89
N ARG A 18 19.59 10.84 -9.75
CA ARG A 18 20.79 10.31 -9.08
C ARG A 18 20.50 9.94 -7.63
N THR A 19 19.90 10.83 -6.85
CA THR A 19 19.53 10.56 -5.45
C THR A 19 18.55 9.40 -5.34
N ARG A 20 17.56 9.31 -6.25
CA ARG A 20 16.62 8.18 -6.28
C ARG A 20 17.32 6.86 -6.56
N GLN A 21 18.27 6.85 -7.48
CA GLN A 21 19.07 5.67 -7.80
C GLN A 21 19.84 5.20 -6.58
N GLU A 22 20.55 6.09 -5.89
CA GLU A 22 21.32 5.78 -4.69
C GLU A 22 20.44 5.19 -3.56
N ILE A 23 19.25 5.77 -3.35
CA ILE A 23 18.28 5.26 -2.36
C ILE A 23 17.78 3.87 -2.76
N ASN A 24 17.40 3.70 -4.03
CA ASN A 24 16.79 2.45 -4.51
C ASN A 24 17.78 1.30 -4.57
N GLU A 25 19.03 1.54 -5.01
CA GLU A 25 20.07 0.52 -5.11
C GLU A 25 20.30 -0.19 -3.77
N HIS A 26 20.32 0.56 -2.67
CA HIS A 26 20.43 -0.02 -1.33
C HIS A 26 19.23 -0.93 -0.97
N ILE A 27 18.01 -0.50 -1.29
CA ILE A 27 16.77 -1.26 -1.02
C ILE A 27 16.78 -2.57 -1.81
N PHE A 28 17.02 -2.48 -3.12
CA PHE A 28 17.11 -3.64 -3.99
C PHE A 28 18.26 -4.57 -3.61
N GLY A 29 19.43 -4.03 -3.25
CA GLY A 29 20.55 -4.80 -2.77
C GLY A 29 20.20 -5.61 -1.52
N THR A 30 19.47 -5.01 -0.58
CA THR A 30 19.01 -5.73 0.63
C THR A 30 18.05 -6.86 0.27
N ILE A 31 17.01 -6.57 -0.52
CA ILE A 31 15.97 -7.55 -0.87
C ILE A 31 16.55 -8.71 -1.69
N THR A 32 17.37 -8.41 -2.69
CA THR A 32 17.91 -9.44 -3.59
C THR A 32 19.09 -10.19 -2.97
N ARG A 33 20.12 -9.48 -2.46
CA ARG A 33 21.36 -10.10 -1.97
C ARG A 33 21.25 -10.63 -0.55
N GLN A 34 20.67 -9.87 0.37
CA GLN A 34 20.60 -10.26 1.78
C GLN A 34 19.43 -11.19 2.07
N TRP A 35 18.27 -10.97 1.43
CA TRP A 35 17.09 -11.82 1.64
C TRP A 35 16.93 -12.92 0.60
N GLY A 36 17.74 -12.93 -0.46
CA GLY A 36 17.70 -13.97 -1.50
C GLY A 36 16.48 -13.90 -2.42
N TYR A 37 15.78 -12.77 -2.50
CA TYR A 37 14.62 -12.59 -3.38
C TYR A 37 15.08 -12.39 -4.84
N ASN A 38 15.46 -13.49 -5.49
CA ASN A 38 16.04 -13.49 -6.85
C ASN A 38 15.03 -13.82 -7.95
N HIS A 39 13.88 -14.38 -7.60
CA HIS A 39 12.82 -14.75 -8.54
C HIS A 39 11.46 -14.54 -7.88
N THR A 40 10.45 -14.32 -8.71
CA THR A 40 9.05 -14.32 -8.28
C THR A 40 8.48 -15.73 -8.39
N ASN A 41 7.62 -16.12 -7.46
CA ASN A 41 6.97 -17.42 -7.50
C ASN A 41 5.74 -17.43 -8.42
N LEU A 42 5.14 -16.26 -8.62
CA LEU A 42 3.94 -16.12 -9.44
C LEU A 42 4.28 -15.79 -10.90
N THR A 43 3.38 -16.18 -11.80
CA THR A 43 3.45 -15.88 -13.24
C THR A 43 2.33 -14.93 -13.63
N GLY A 44 2.65 -13.95 -14.47
CA GLY A 44 1.73 -12.93 -14.97
C GLY A 44 1.92 -11.58 -14.27
N LEU A 45 1.87 -10.49 -15.05
CA LEU A 45 2.26 -9.14 -14.61
C LEU A 45 1.51 -8.67 -13.37
N GLU A 46 0.20 -8.89 -13.31
CA GLU A 46 -0.63 -8.49 -12.16
C GLU A 46 -0.19 -9.19 -10.87
N LYS A 47 0.01 -10.51 -10.92
CA LYS A 47 0.38 -11.32 -9.75
C LYS A 47 1.81 -11.01 -9.28
N VAL A 48 2.74 -10.88 -10.24
CA VAL A 48 4.12 -10.48 -9.97
C VAL A 48 4.20 -9.10 -9.32
N ASN A 49 3.39 -8.13 -9.80
CA ASN A 49 3.30 -6.81 -9.18
C ASN A 49 2.79 -6.89 -7.73
N GLY A 50 1.82 -7.77 -7.45
CA GLY A 50 1.36 -8.04 -6.09
C GLY A 50 2.46 -8.60 -5.19
N GLU A 51 3.21 -9.59 -5.68
CA GLU A 51 4.34 -10.19 -4.97
C GLU A 51 5.45 -9.16 -4.67
N HIS A 52 5.80 -8.35 -5.67
CA HIS A 52 6.79 -7.28 -5.52
C HIS A 52 6.32 -6.19 -4.53
N SER A 53 5.04 -5.85 -4.55
CA SER A 53 4.47 -4.89 -3.59
C SER A 53 4.53 -5.43 -2.16
N LEU A 54 4.31 -6.73 -1.97
CA LEU A 54 4.37 -7.38 -0.67
C LEU A 54 5.80 -7.40 -0.11
N ILE A 55 6.81 -7.75 -0.91
CA ILE A 55 8.20 -7.77 -0.43
C ILE A 55 8.69 -6.36 -0.07
N MET A 56 8.28 -5.34 -0.84
CA MET A 56 8.58 -3.94 -0.55
C MET A 56 7.90 -3.47 0.75
N LEU A 57 6.67 -3.90 1.00
CA LEU A 57 5.98 -3.62 2.27
C LEU A 57 6.74 -4.23 3.45
N VAL A 58 7.17 -5.49 3.34
CA VAL A 58 7.96 -6.17 4.38
C VAL A 58 9.28 -5.44 4.64
N TYR A 59 9.98 -4.99 3.59
CA TYR A 59 11.17 -4.15 3.73
C TYR A 59 10.89 -2.87 4.52
N ASN A 60 9.83 -2.14 4.14
CA ASN A 60 9.47 -0.89 4.80
C ASN A 60 9.12 -1.09 6.28
N ILE A 61 8.38 -2.15 6.62
CA ILE A 61 8.05 -2.47 8.02
C ILE A 61 9.32 -2.80 8.81
N LYS A 62 10.18 -3.70 8.30
CA LYS A 62 11.43 -4.06 8.97
C LYS A 62 12.35 -2.85 9.15
N ARG A 63 12.45 -1.98 8.14
CA ARG A 63 13.20 -0.73 8.22
C ARG A 63 12.61 0.23 9.25
N ALA A 64 11.29 0.39 9.31
CA ALA A 64 10.63 1.22 10.29
C ALA A 64 10.88 0.73 11.72
N ILE A 65 10.80 -0.59 11.95
CA ILE A 65 11.11 -1.20 13.25
C ILE A 65 12.57 -0.95 13.63
N ASN A 66 13.51 -1.07 12.69
CA ASN A 66 14.94 -0.83 12.98
C ASN A 66 15.25 0.64 13.31
N ILE A 67 14.52 1.59 12.71
CA ILE A 67 14.72 3.02 12.96
C ILE A 67 14.03 3.48 14.25
N LEU A 68 12.79 3.04 14.47
CA LEU A 68 11.91 3.57 15.51
C LEU A 68 11.75 2.64 16.71
N THR A 69 12.16 1.37 16.62
CA THR A 69 11.77 0.31 17.57
C THR A 69 10.28 -0.04 17.53
N VAL A 70 9.91 -1.21 18.04
CA VAL A 70 8.52 -1.70 18.04
C VAL A 70 7.59 -0.81 18.89
N PRO A 71 7.96 -0.40 20.13
CA PRO A 71 7.09 0.43 20.97
C PRO A 71 6.73 1.78 20.32
N ASP A 72 7.72 2.52 19.81
CA ASP A 72 7.46 3.85 19.24
C ASP A 72 6.70 3.76 17.93
N LEU A 73 6.93 2.71 17.13
CA LEU A 73 6.15 2.48 15.93
C LEU A 73 4.67 2.27 16.27
N ILE A 74 4.36 1.47 17.29
CA ILE A 74 2.99 1.25 17.76
C ILE A 74 2.38 2.55 18.29
N ASP A 75 3.12 3.33 19.09
CA ASP A 75 2.63 4.61 19.62
C ASP A 75 2.31 5.62 18.49
N LYS A 76 3.19 5.73 17.50
CA LYS A 76 2.96 6.57 16.31
C LYS A 76 1.74 6.12 15.52
N LEU A 77 1.56 4.81 15.32
CA LEU A 77 0.38 4.27 14.63
C LEU A 77 -0.91 4.56 15.39
N LYS A 78 -0.91 4.44 16.72
CA LYS A 78 -2.08 4.80 17.56
C LYS A 78 -2.44 6.28 17.45
N LYS A 79 -1.43 7.16 17.39
CA LYS A 79 -1.60 8.61 17.26
C LYS A 79 -1.85 9.06 15.81
N TRP A 80 -1.69 8.18 14.83
CA TRP A 80 -1.79 8.53 13.42
C TRP A 80 -3.23 8.87 13.02
N LYS A 81 -3.46 10.16 12.71
CA LYS A 81 -4.71 10.64 12.12
C LYS A 81 -4.67 10.38 10.62
N SER A 82 -5.14 9.20 10.20
CA SER A 82 -5.15 8.82 8.79
C SER A 82 -5.95 9.83 7.95
N PRO A 83 -5.35 10.42 6.89
CA PRO A 83 -6.07 11.29 5.96
C PRO A 83 -7.06 10.51 5.09
N TYR A 84 -7.00 9.17 5.12
CA TYR A 84 -7.87 8.28 4.37
C TYR A 84 -9.09 7.83 5.16
N LYS A 85 -9.38 8.41 6.34
CA LYS A 85 -10.60 8.07 7.07
C LYS A 85 -11.85 8.53 6.31
N THR A 86 -12.81 7.59 6.27
CA THR A 86 -14.27 7.77 6.26
C THR A 86 -15.03 7.42 4.96
N LYS A 87 -14.43 7.29 3.76
CA LYS A 87 -15.24 6.87 2.58
C LYS A 87 -15.71 5.41 2.69
N GLY A 88 -14.80 4.46 2.89
CA GLY A 88 -15.14 3.03 3.00
C GLY A 88 -16.04 2.72 4.20
N VAL A 89 -15.75 3.30 5.36
CA VAL A 89 -16.58 3.12 6.58
C VAL A 89 -17.95 3.77 6.42
N ILE A 90 -18.09 4.93 5.75
CA ILE A 90 -19.41 5.50 5.43
C ILE A 90 -20.17 4.58 4.48
N ILE A 91 -19.52 4.07 3.43
CA ILE A 91 -20.15 3.19 2.44
C ILE A 91 -20.65 1.91 3.12
N PHE A 92 -19.80 1.23 3.89
CA PHE A 92 -20.19 0.04 4.66
C PHE A 92 -21.31 0.35 5.68
N ARG A 93 -21.24 1.49 6.37
CA ARG A 93 -22.29 1.92 7.31
C ARG A 93 -23.61 2.23 6.61
N ARG A 94 -23.58 2.83 5.42
CA ARG A 94 -24.78 3.07 4.59
C ARG A 94 -25.39 1.77 4.09
N LEU A 95 -24.58 0.85 3.58
CA LEU A 95 -25.03 -0.44 3.07
C LEU A 95 -25.65 -1.30 4.18
N TYR A 96 -25.06 -1.31 5.38
CA TYR A 96 -25.63 -1.99 6.53
C TYR A 96 -26.98 -1.39 6.95
N LEU A 97 -27.09 -0.06 6.98
CA LEU A 97 -28.34 0.62 7.31
C LEU A 97 -29.44 0.37 6.27
N SER A 98 -29.13 0.37 4.97
CA SER A 98 -30.13 0.08 3.94
C SER A 98 -30.65 -1.35 4.07
N LEU A 99 -29.75 -2.33 4.17
CA LEU A 99 -30.12 -3.74 4.35
C LEU A 99 -30.96 -3.99 5.61
N PHE A 100 -30.69 -3.24 6.69
CA PHE A 100 -31.46 -3.33 7.92
C PHE A 100 -32.87 -2.73 7.78
N MET A 101 -33.02 -1.60 7.09
CA MET A 101 -34.33 -1.01 6.83
C MET A 101 -35.18 -1.89 5.91
N ASP A 102 -34.57 -2.46 4.85
CA ASP A 102 -35.24 -3.38 3.93
C ASP A 102 -35.78 -4.62 4.68
N LEU A 103 -35.03 -5.13 5.68
CA LEU A 103 -35.46 -6.24 6.53
C LEU A 103 -36.65 -5.88 7.43
N ILE A 104 -36.67 -4.66 7.98
CA ILE A 104 -37.79 -4.17 8.80
C ILE A 104 -39.05 -4.01 7.96
N GLU A 105 -38.95 -3.41 6.77
CA GLU A 105 -40.08 -3.23 5.86
C GLU A 105 -40.66 -4.58 5.42
N MET A 106 -39.82 -5.57 5.12
CA MET A 106 -40.27 -6.91 4.77
C MET A 106 -41.01 -7.59 5.94
N ASN A 107 -40.53 -7.45 7.18
CA ASN A 107 -41.20 -8.01 8.35
C ASN A 107 -42.56 -7.34 8.63
N LEU A 108 -42.67 -6.03 8.45
CA LEU A 108 -43.93 -5.30 8.60
C LEU A 108 -44.95 -5.69 7.52
N THR A 109 -44.48 -5.97 6.29
CA THR A 109 -45.33 -6.38 5.16
C THR A 109 -45.88 -7.80 5.35
N ILE A 110 -45.12 -8.71 5.96
CA ILE A 110 -45.57 -10.07 6.27
C ILE A 110 -46.53 -10.10 7.48
N ALA A 111 -46.41 -9.12 8.37
CA ALA A 111 -47.23 -9.01 9.58
C ALA A 111 -48.56 -8.25 9.39
N ALA A 112 -48.80 -7.65 8.21
CA ALA A 112 -50.02 -6.96 7.82
C ALA A 112 -50.93 -7.87 6.98
#